data_AF-A0A5A7WA86-F1
#
_entry.id   AF-A0A5A7WA86-F1
#
_cell.length_a   1.000
_cell.length_b   1.000
_cell.length_c   1.000
_cell.angle_alpha   90.00
_cell.angle_beta   90.00
_cell.angle_gamma   90.00
#
_symmetry.space_group_name_H-M   'P 1'
#
loop_
_entity.id
_entity.type
_entity.pdbx_description
1 polymer ?
#
loop_
_entity_poly.entity_id
_entity_poly.type
_entity_poly.pdbx_seq_one_letter_code
_entity_poly.pdbx_strand_id
1 'polypeptide(L)'
;MARTVLFLCTGNYYRSRYAEELFNHLARRAGLDWEATSHALAIERGKDNIGPMARQTIDALTIDGIAPIGVSRMPAPCTHDALEASEMVVAVKEAEHRALLTERFPGWEDRVTYWHVHDIDVARPDEALPELKAHVARLVCELAEPPHVKLIAPAMWQLVERYAGRVGYKGGVKSEGLSRDPPVIDCSGWAALLLSSAMQAMNDASESNVFNAEEIAAISTWSDRMIEVIETRTGFILEGDRINLESLPRFATIGLRQGGGAWAANHPRPRGITHVVQVVRRPDDGAPFVTESQGWATPYGIRLLPLADWLDISRAWLKSGEAWAVDPFAPGVHRAGAASY
;
A
#
# COMPACT_ATOMS: atom_id res chain seq x y z
N MET A 1 19.15 2.09 17.90
CA MET A 1 18.25 1.23 18.69
C MET A 1 17.07 0.93 17.80
N ALA A 2 16.60 -0.31 17.77
CA ALA A 2 15.44 -0.69 16.97
C ALA A 2 14.20 0.09 17.41
N ARG A 3 13.30 0.39 16.48
CA ARG A 3 12.02 1.03 16.78
C ARG A 3 11.09 0.03 17.46
N THR A 4 10.23 0.49 18.36
CA THR A 4 9.40 -0.39 19.18
C THR A 4 7.90 -0.24 18.88
N VAL A 5 7.22 -1.38 18.69
CA VAL A 5 5.76 -1.49 18.74
C VAL A 5 5.33 -2.08 20.08
N LEU A 6 4.45 -1.41 20.83
CA LEU A 6 3.86 -1.92 22.05
C LEU A 6 2.44 -2.44 21.79
N PHE A 7 2.23 -3.74 21.97
CA PHE A 7 0.90 -4.34 21.93
C PHE A 7 0.23 -4.36 23.30
N LEU A 8 -0.99 -3.85 23.37
CA LEU A 8 -1.79 -3.77 24.59
C LEU A 8 -2.98 -4.73 24.51
N CYS A 9 -3.18 -5.47 25.60
CA CYS A 9 -4.47 -6.10 25.91
C CYS A 9 -4.79 -5.96 27.40
N THR A 10 -5.92 -6.50 27.83
CA THR A 10 -6.33 -6.44 29.24
C THR A 10 -5.33 -7.12 30.18
N GLY A 11 -4.99 -8.40 29.94
CA GLY A 11 -4.24 -9.23 30.91
C GLY A 11 -2.81 -9.65 30.53
N ASN A 12 -2.33 -9.35 29.33
CA ASN A 12 -0.99 -9.67 28.82
C ASN A 12 -0.52 -11.14 28.89
N TYR A 13 -1.43 -12.10 28.69
CA TYR A 13 -1.06 -13.52 28.60
C TYR A 13 -1.54 -14.21 27.31
N TYR A 14 -2.52 -13.62 26.60
CA TYR A 14 -3.18 -14.20 25.42
C TYR A 14 -2.92 -13.37 24.14
N ARG A 15 -3.86 -12.51 23.74
CA ARG A 15 -3.83 -11.74 22.46
C ARG A 15 -2.54 -10.93 22.26
N SER A 16 -2.18 -10.05 23.19
CA SER A 16 -0.99 -9.20 23.01
C SER A 16 0.32 -9.99 22.98
N ARG A 17 0.39 -11.12 23.68
CA ARG A 17 1.57 -12.02 23.68
C ARG A 17 1.70 -12.74 22.34
N TYR A 18 0.59 -13.21 21.78
CA TYR A 18 0.58 -13.76 20.41
C TYR A 18 1.07 -12.72 19.41
N ALA A 19 0.54 -11.49 19.48
CA ALA A 19 0.91 -10.41 18.58
C ALA A 19 2.40 -10.05 18.67
N GLU A 20 2.96 -9.95 19.87
CA GLU A 20 4.38 -9.68 20.11
C GLU A 20 5.29 -10.73 19.45
N GLU A 21 5.07 -12.02 19.74
CA GLU A 21 5.93 -13.10 19.23
C GLU A 21 5.82 -13.23 17.71
N LEU A 22 4.60 -13.13 17.16
CA LEU A 22 4.35 -13.17 15.73
C LEU A 22 5.00 -11.97 15.02
N PHE A 23 4.83 -10.75 15.54
CA PHE A 23 5.43 -9.55 14.97
C PHE A 23 6.95 -9.68 14.96
N ASN A 24 7.56 -10.03 16.10
CA ASN A 24 9.02 -10.19 16.21
C ASN A 24 9.56 -11.25 15.25
N HIS A 25 8.84 -12.36 15.05
CA HIS A 25 9.21 -13.37 14.06
C HIS A 25 9.18 -12.82 12.63
N LEU A 26 8.07 -12.17 12.25
CA LEU A 26 7.87 -11.65 10.91
C LEU A 26 8.79 -10.47 10.59
N ALA A 27 9.00 -9.54 11.53
CA ALA A 27 9.90 -8.39 11.39
C ALA A 27 11.35 -8.83 11.16
N ARG A 28 11.84 -9.80 11.94
CA ARG A 28 13.16 -10.42 11.71
C ARG A 28 13.27 -11.08 10.34
N ARG A 29 12.24 -11.81 9.92
CA ARG A 29 12.21 -12.47 8.60
C ARG A 29 12.19 -11.46 7.44
N ALA A 30 11.58 -10.29 7.66
CA ALA A 30 11.52 -9.19 6.72
C ALA A 30 12.74 -8.24 6.80
N GLY A 31 13.69 -8.48 7.72
CA GLY A 31 14.87 -7.63 7.89
C GLY A 31 14.56 -6.23 8.44
N LEU A 32 13.46 -6.07 9.18
CA LEU A 32 13.06 -4.78 9.74
C LEU A 32 13.82 -4.46 11.04
N ASP A 33 14.28 -3.21 11.18
CA ASP A 33 14.81 -2.66 12.44
C ASP A 33 13.66 -2.25 13.40
N TRP A 34 12.74 -3.19 13.61
CA TRP A 34 11.59 -3.06 14.49
C TRP A 34 11.50 -4.26 15.43
N GLU A 35 11.19 -3.96 16.68
CA GLU A 35 10.89 -4.96 17.71
C GLU A 35 9.52 -4.67 18.33
N ALA A 36 8.91 -5.70 18.90
CA ALA A 36 7.66 -5.61 19.62
C ALA A 36 7.83 -6.01 21.08
N THR A 37 7.10 -5.30 21.93
CA THR A 37 6.83 -5.65 23.33
C THR A 37 5.32 -5.71 23.55
N SER A 38 4.87 -6.20 24.71
CA SER A 38 3.46 -6.19 25.05
C SER A 38 3.20 -6.08 26.54
N HIS A 39 2.11 -5.38 26.88
CA HIS A 39 1.72 -5.10 28.27
C HIS A 39 0.21 -5.20 28.53
N ALA A 40 -0.14 -5.28 29.81
CA ALA A 40 -1.50 -5.38 30.34
C ALA A 40 -1.99 -4.00 30.75
N LEU A 41 -3.15 -3.57 30.25
CA LEU A 41 -3.81 -2.35 30.73
C LEU A 41 -4.48 -2.54 32.10
N ALA A 42 -4.88 -3.77 32.41
CA ALA A 42 -5.53 -4.12 33.67
C ALA A 42 -5.14 -5.55 34.07
N ILE A 43 -3.88 -5.72 34.48
CA ILE A 43 -3.29 -7.02 34.81
C ILE A 43 -4.10 -7.78 35.87
N GLU A 44 -4.74 -7.05 36.79
CA GLU A 44 -5.60 -7.62 37.83
C GLU A 44 -6.87 -8.29 37.28
N ARG A 45 -7.31 -7.91 36.07
CA ARG A 45 -8.43 -8.55 35.38
C ARG A 45 -8.02 -9.87 34.71
N GLY A 46 -6.73 -10.15 34.62
CA GLY A 46 -6.18 -11.44 34.20
C GLY A 46 -5.99 -12.44 35.36
N LYS A 47 -6.61 -12.21 36.53
CA LYS A 47 -6.43 -13.01 37.75
C LYS A 47 -6.66 -14.53 37.60
N ASP A 48 -7.46 -14.94 36.62
CA ASP A 48 -7.75 -16.36 36.36
C ASP A 48 -6.72 -17.00 35.40
N ASN A 49 -5.74 -16.23 34.93
CA ASN A 49 -4.64 -16.75 34.14
C ASN A 49 -3.64 -17.51 35.02
N ILE A 50 -3.32 -18.73 34.60
CA ILE A 50 -2.33 -19.58 35.25
C ILE A 50 -1.05 -19.55 34.39
N GLY A 51 -0.10 -18.70 34.79
CA GLY A 51 1.26 -18.70 34.26
C GLY A 51 1.58 -17.62 33.20
N PRO A 52 2.68 -17.79 32.46
CA PRO A 52 3.25 -16.72 31.63
C PRO A 52 2.52 -16.45 30.31
N MET A 53 1.93 -17.47 29.69
CA MET A 53 1.29 -17.37 28.38
C MET A 53 0.16 -18.39 28.27
N ALA A 54 -0.97 -17.98 27.70
CA ALA A 54 -2.12 -18.85 27.46
C ALA A 54 -1.71 -20.06 26.60
N ARG A 55 -2.22 -21.25 26.94
CA ARG A 55 -1.94 -22.47 26.18
C ARG A 55 -2.36 -22.32 24.71
N GLN A 56 -3.49 -21.67 24.47
CA GLN A 56 -4.04 -21.40 23.14
C GLN A 56 -3.10 -20.50 22.31
N THR A 57 -2.41 -19.54 22.93
CA THR A 57 -1.40 -18.71 22.25
C THR A 57 -0.19 -19.56 21.86
N ILE A 58 0.29 -20.43 22.76
CA ILE A 58 1.43 -21.32 22.48
C ILE A 58 1.08 -22.28 21.33
N ASP A 59 -0.10 -22.88 21.37
CA ASP A 59 -0.56 -23.82 20.34
C ASP A 59 -0.69 -23.11 18.98
N ALA A 60 -1.24 -21.89 18.94
CA ALA A 60 -1.36 -21.13 17.70
C ALA A 60 0.01 -20.72 17.11
N LEU A 61 0.94 -20.25 17.94
CA LEU A 61 2.32 -19.97 17.49
C LEU A 61 3.00 -21.23 16.96
N THR A 62 2.78 -22.37 17.62
CA THR A 62 3.33 -23.66 17.19
C THR A 62 2.76 -24.09 15.83
N ILE A 63 1.46 -23.93 15.60
CA ILE A 63 0.80 -24.17 14.31
C ILE A 63 1.41 -23.28 13.22
N ASP A 64 1.75 -22.04 13.56
CA ASP A 64 2.41 -21.09 12.66
C ASP A 64 3.92 -21.35 12.45
N GLY A 65 4.47 -22.39 13.08
CA GLY A 65 5.90 -22.73 12.99
C GLY A 65 6.79 -21.79 13.80
N ILE A 66 6.24 -21.10 14.80
CA ILE A 66 6.94 -20.11 15.62
C ILE A 66 7.17 -20.70 17.02
N ALA A 67 8.43 -20.81 17.42
CA ALA A 67 8.80 -21.11 18.81
C ALA A 67 8.82 -19.79 19.61
N PRO A 68 7.90 -19.58 20.58
CA PRO A 68 7.86 -18.35 21.37
C PRO A 68 9.12 -18.18 22.21
N ILE A 69 9.78 -17.03 22.10
CA ILE A 69 11.00 -16.72 22.86
C ILE A 69 10.63 -16.38 24.30
N GLY A 70 9.59 -15.57 24.50
CA GLY A 70 9.13 -15.13 25.82
C GLY A 70 8.13 -16.08 26.48
N VAL A 71 8.13 -17.38 26.17
CA VAL A 71 7.14 -18.35 26.69
C VAL A 71 7.10 -18.40 28.22
N SER A 72 8.21 -18.07 28.89
CA SER A 72 8.35 -18.03 30.35
C SER A 72 8.14 -16.63 30.96
N ARG A 73 7.96 -15.59 30.14
CA ARG A 73 7.79 -14.21 30.63
C ARG A 73 6.40 -14.04 31.23
N MET A 74 6.34 -13.68 32.52
CA MET A 74 5.08 -13.36 33.17
C MET A 74 4.41 -12.13 32.55
N PRO A 75 3.07 -12.01 32.63
CA PRO A 75 2.36 -10.81 32.20
C PRO A 75 2.93 -9.57 32.89
N ALA A 76 3.13 -8.51 32.10
CA ALA A 76 3.70 -7.25 32.59
C ALA A 76 2.66 -6.13 32.49
N PRO A 77 2.45 -5.31 33.54
CA PRO A 77 1.55 -4.17 33.48
C PRO A 77 2.10 -3.09 32.55
N CYS A 78 1.21 -2.33 31.92
CA CYS A 78 1.56 -1.16 31.14
C CYS A 78 2.02 -0.04 32.08
N THR A 79 3.02 0.73 31.64
CA THR A 79 3.54 1.91 32.33
C THR A 79 3.57 3.10 31.38
N HIS A 80 3.60 4.32 31.93
CA HIS A 80 3.82 5.53 31.12
C HIS A 80 5.14 5.45 30.35
N ASP A 81 6.21 4.99 31.00
CA ASP A 81 7.52 4.82 30.35
C ASP A 81 7.44 3.89 29.13
N ALA A 82 6.70 2.78 29.21
CA ALA A 82 6.56 1.86 28.09
C ALA A 82 5.76 2.48 26.93
N LEU A 83 4.71 3.26 27.24
CA LEU A 83 3.96 4.00 26.24
C LEU A 83 4.84 5.05 25.55
N GLU A 84 5.61 5.82 26.33
CA GLU A 84 6.47 6.89 25.82
C GLU A 84 7.68 6.37 25.04
N ALA A 85 8.25 5.24 25.45
CA ALA A 85 9.40 4.64 24.78
C ALA A 85 9.04 3.94 23.46
N SER A 86 7.75 3.80 23.14
CA SER A 86 7.30 3.10 21.93
C SER A 86 6.98 4.07 20.81
N GLU A 87 7.59 3.87 19.63
CA GLU A 87 7.23 4.61 18.42
C GLU A 87 5.80 4.33 17.94
N MET A 88 5.26 3.15 18.27
CA MET A 88 3.89 2.79 17.96
C MET A 88 3.24 2.01 19.10
N VAL A 89 1.98 2.34 19.41
CA VAL A 89 1.18 1.61 20.40
C VAL A 89 -0.08 1.08 19.73
N VAL A 90 -0.35 -0.21 19.91
CA VAL A 90 -1.50 -0.91 19.32
C VAL A 90 -2.32 -1.59 20.42
N ALA A 91 -3.59 -1.24 20.56
CA ALA A 91 -4.52 -1.92 21.45
C ALA A 91 -5.46 -2.85 20.68
N VAL A 92 -5.47 -4.14 21.03
CA VAL A 92 -6.04 -5.19 20.15
C VAL A 92 -7.58 -5.19 20.04
N LYS A 93 -8.27 -4.44 20.91
CA LYS A 93 -9.73 -4.31 20.96
C LYS A 93 -10.16 -2.92 21.47
N GLU A 94 -10.63 -2.06 20.59
CA GLU A 94 -11.05 -0.69 20.95
C GLU A 94 -12.09 -0.64 22.06
N ALA A 95 -13.17 -1.43 21.89
CA ALA A 95 -14.32 -1.44 22.78
C ALA A 95 -13.95 -1.80 24.24
N GLU A 96 -12.85 -2.53 24.44
CA GLU A 96 -12.34 -2.91 25.76
C GLU A 96 -11.29 -1.91 26.26
N HIS A 97 -10.32 -1.57 25.39
CA HIS A 97 -9.09 -0.91 25.83
C HIS A 97 -9.16 0.61 25.84
N ARG A 98 -10.02 1.25 25.03
CA ARG A 98 -10.14 2.72 25.02
C ARG A 98 -10.59 3.25 26.39
N ALA A 99 -11.56 2.59 27.02
CA ALA A 99 -12.02 2.95 28.36
C ALA A 99 -10.89 2.78 29.40
N LEU A 100 -10.12 1.69 29.34
CA LEU A 100 -8.99 1.45 30.23
C LEU A 100 -7.88 2.49 30.06
N LEU A 101 -7.57 2.88 28.82
CA LEU A 101 -6.60 3.94 28.53
C LEU A 101 -7.08 5.28 29.08
N THR A 102 -8.34 5.64 28.85
CA THR A 102 -8.92 6.90 29.37
C THR A 102 -8.88 6.96 30.89
N GLU A 103 -9.16 5.84 31.56
CA GLU A 103 -9.18 5.74 33.04
C GLU A 103 -7.75 5.79 33.64
N ARG A 104 -6.78 5.11 33.02
CA ARG A 104 -5.49 4.80 33.65
C ARG A 104 -4.30 5.55 33.06
N PHE A 105 -4.40 5.97 31.81
CA PHE A 105 -3.38 6.70 31.07
C PHE A 105 -4.01 7.87 30.30
N PRO A 106 -4.66 8.85 30.97
CA PRO A 106 -5.39 9.91 30.29
C PRO A 106 -4.54 10.66 29.26
N GLY A 107 -5.09 10.88 28.07
CA GLY A 107 -4.43 11.50 26.92
C GLY A 107 -3.75 10.51 25.97
N TRP A 108 -3.71 9.21 26.29
CA TRP A 108 -3.22 8.17 25.39
C TRP A 108 -4.30 7.56 24.50
N GLU A 109 -5.58 7.74 24.84
CA GLU A 109 -6.71 7.19 24.08
C GLU A 109 -6.74 7.60 22.60
N ASP A 110 -6.15 8.74 22.25
CA ASP A 110 -6.08 9.22 20.86
C ASP A 110 -4.69 9.05 20.22
N ARG A 111 -3.75 8.46 20.97
CA ARG A 111 -2.36 8.19 20.53
C ARG A 111 -2.11 6.71 20.24
N VAL A 112 -3.16 5.89 20.31
CA VAL A 112 -3.09 4.44 20.16
C VAL A 112 -3.85 4.01 18.91
N THR A 113 -3.27 3.10 18.14
CA THR A 113 -3.96 2.42 17.06
C THR A 113 -4.83 1.31 17.64
N TYR A 114 -6.12 1.29 17.31
CA TYR A 114 -7.03 0.26 17.78
C TYR A 114 -7.33 -0.78 16.71
N TRP A 115 -7.38 -2.04 17.14
CA TRP A 115 -7.97 -3.14 16.39
C TRP A 115 -9.27 -3.59 17.04
N HIS A 116 -9.95 -4.58 16.43
CA HIS A 116 -11.27 -5.02 16.86
C HIS A 116 -11.34 -6.52 17.15
N VAL A 117 -10.23 -7.15 17.54
CA VAL A 117 -10.15 -8.58 17.80
C VAL A 117 -10.74 -8.94 19.17
N HIS A 118 -11.81 -9.73 19.16
CA HIS A 118 -12.51 -10.19 20.37
C HIS A 118 -11.61 -11.02 21.31
N ASP A 119 -11.88 -10.97 22.61
CA ASP A 119 -11.25 -11.88 23.58
C ASP A 119 -11.93 -13.25 23.61
N ILE A 120 -11.32 -14.17 24.36
CA ILE A 120 -11.77 -15.56 24.52
C ILE A 120 -13.18 -15.71 25.13
N ASP A 121 -13.69 -14.67 25.78
CA ASP A 121 -15.04 -14.63 26.36
C ASP A 121 -16.13 -14.43 25.29
N VAL A 122 -15.78 -13.81 24.16
CA VAL A 122 -16.71 -13.51 23.06
C VAL A 122 -16.45 -14.33 21.81
N ALA A 123 -15.18 -14.58 21.46
CA ALA A 123 -14.80 -15.34 20.27
C ALA A 123 -13.86 -16.48 20.62
N ARG A 124 -13.99 -17.59 19.90
CA ARG A 124 -13.13 -18.74 20.16
C ARG A 124 -11.70 -18.47 19.68
N PRO A 125 -10.67 -19.13 20.26
CA PRO A 125 -9.29 -18.94 19.83
C PRO A 125 -9.02 -19.24 18.36
N ASP A 126 -9.75 -20.19 17.78
CA ASP A 126 -9.69 -20.56 16.36
C ASP A 126 -10.34 -19.53 15.42
N GLU A 127 -11.00 -18.51 15.96
CA GLU A 127 -11.55 -17.37 15.22
C GLU A 127 -10.73 -16.09 15.46
N ALA A 128 -10.46 -15.78 16.74
CA ALA A 128 -9.79 -14.55 17.15
C ALA A 128 -8.30 -14.49 16.76
N LEU A 129 -7.56 -15.61 16.87
CA LEU A 129 -6.12 -15.62 16.57
C LEU A 129 -5.82 -15.52 15.08
N PRO A 130 -6.56 -16.16 14.15
CA PRO A 130 -6.41 -15.91 12.72
C PRO A 130 -6.68 -14.46 12.32
N GLU A 131 -7.70 -13.81 12.90
CA GLU A 131 -7.94 -12.38 12.69
C GLU A 131 -6.75 -11.54 13.17
N LEU A 132 -6.30 -11.78 14.40
CA LEU A 132 -5.12 -11.10 14.95
C LEU A 132 -3.86 -11.31 14.10
N LYS A 133 -3.64 -12.53 13.61
CA LYS A 133 -2.55 -12.87 12.70
C LYS A 133 -2.60 -12.02 11.44
N ALA A 134 -3.77 -11.87 10.83
CA ALA A 134 -3.95 -11.02 9.65
C ALA A 134 -3.63 -9.55 9.95
N HIS A 135 -4.04 -9.04 11.12
CA HIS A 135 -3.69 -7.68 11.57
C HIS A 135 -2.18 -7.49 11.74
N VAL A 136 -1.50 -8.42 12.42
CA VAL A 136 -0.06 -8.34 12.65
C VAL A 136 0.73 -8.47 11.35
N ALA A 137 0.35 -9.42 10.47
CA ALA A 137 0.99 -9.58 9.18
C ALA A 137 0.86 -8.32 8.30
N ARG A 138 -0.32 -7.69 8.30
CA ARG A 138 -0.55 -6.42 7.61
C ARG A 138 0.34 -5.31 8.16
N LEU A 139 0.43 -5.19 9.48
CA LEU A 139 1.29 -4.19 10.12
C LEU A 139 2.76 -4.38 9.72
N VAL A 140 3.27 -5.62 9.71
CA VAL A 140 4.65 -5.88 9.27
C VAL A 140 4.86 -5.48 7.81
N CYS A 141 3.91 -5.78 6.92
CA CYS A 141 3.97 -5.32 5.54
C CYS A 141 3.99 -3.78 5.45
N GLU A 142 3.17 -3.09 6.23
CA GLU A 142 3.11 -1.62 6.25
C GLU A 142 4.37 -0.95 6.81
N LEU A 143 5.09 -1.63 7.71
CA LEU A 143 6.38 -1.18 8.25
C LEU A 143 7.55 -1.53 7.34
N ALA A 144 7.40 -2.58 6.52
CA ALA A 144 8.35 -2.96 5.49
C ALA A 144 8.24 -2.09 4.22
N GLU A 145 7.06 -1.51 3.94
CA GLU A 145 6.90 -0.54 2.86
C GLU A 145 7.82 0.67 3.10
N PRO A 146 8.75 0.98 2.19
CA PRO A 146 9.59 2.16 2.33
C PRO A 146 8.74 3.43 2.50
N PRO A 147 9.11 4.37 3.39
CA PRO A 147 8.30 5.55 3.69
C PRO A 147 7.87 6.34 2.44
N HIS A 148 8.75 6.39 1.44
CA HIS A 148 8.50 7.07 0.18
C HIS A 148 7.36 6.43 -0.65
N VAL A 149 7.09 5.13 -0.52
CA VAL A 149 5.98 4.44 -1.22
C VAL A 149 4.62 4.98 -0.79
N LYS A 150 4.48 5.38 0.49
CA LYS A 150 3.25 5.98 1.02
C LYS A 150 2.93 7.34 0.38
N LEU A 151 3.89 7.98 -0.29
CA LEU A 151 3.73 9.27 -0.96
C LEU A 151 3.20 9.17 -2.39
N ILE A 152 3.24 7.98 -2.99
CA ILE A 152 2.77 7.76 -4.37
C ILE A 152 1.29 8.16 -4.51
N ALA A 153 0.44 7.66 -3.60
CA ALA A 153 -1.00 7.92 -3.66
C ALA A 153 -1.34 9.41 -3.48
N PRO A 154 -0.90 10.11 -2.41
CA PRO A 154 -1.14 11.54 -2.26
C PRO A 154 -0.64 12.39 -3.45
N ALA A 155 0.57 12.10 -3.96
CA ALA A 155 1.16 12.88 -5.05
C ALA A 155 0.32 12.81 -6.34
N MET A 156 -0.15 11.62 -6.73
CA MET A 156 -1.03 11.47 -7.88
C MET A 156 -2.44 12.01 -7.60
N TRP A 157 -2.98 11.77 -6.41
CA TRP A 157 -4.34 12.14 -6.08
C TRP A 157 -4.55 13.66 -6.06
N GLN A 158 -3.57 14.43 -5.59
CA GLN A 158 -3.62 15.90 -5.63
C GLN A 158 -3.80 16.44 -7.07
N LEU A 159 -3.18 15.80 -8.06
CA LEU A 159 -3.35 16.15 -9.47
C LEU A 159 -4.74 15.77 -9.98
N VAL A 160 -5.22 14.57 -9.63
CA VAL A 160 -6.57 14.11 -9.97
C VAL A 160 -7.62 15.08 -9.44
N GLU A 161 -7.55 15.46 -8.17
CA GLU A 161 -8.48 16.41 -7.54
C GLU A 161 -8.46 17.77 -8.21
N ARG A 162 -7.30 18.21 -8.69
CA ARG A 162 -7.13 19.49 -9.38
C ARG A 162 -7.73 19.48 -10.77
N TYR A 163 -7.53 18.42 -11.55
CA TYR A 163 -7.75 18.46 -13.01
C TYR A 163 -8.89 17.57 -13.52
N ALA A 164 -9.29 16.52 -12.81
CA ALA A 164 -10.36 15.63 -13.27
C ALA A 164 -11.68 16.39 -13.43
N GLY A 165 -12.35 16.20 -14.58
CA GLY A 165 -13.58 16.90 -14.95
C GLY A 165 -13.40 18.38 -15.34
N ARG A 166 -12.17 18.93 -15.31
CA ARG A 166 -11.89 20.35 -15.61
C ARG A 166 -10.98 20.56 -16.82
N VAL A 167 -10.34 19.50 -17.33
CA VAL A 167 -9.36 19.55 -18.42
C VAL A 167 -9.84 18.69 -19.57
N GLY A 168 -9.82 19.24 -20.79
CA GLY A 168 -10.21 18.55 -22.02
C GLY A 168 -9.11 17.67 -22.62
N TYR A 169 -9.44 16.97 -23.71
CA TYR A 169 -8.48 16.14 -24.45
C TYR A 169 -7.95 16.84 -25.69
N LYS A 170 -6.64 16.76 -25.93
CA LYS A 170 -6.06 17.11 -27.23
C LYS A 170 -4.82 16.24 -27.49
N GLY A 171 -4.93 15.34 -28.47
CA GLY A 171 -3.83 14.44 -28.85
C GLY A 171 -2.54 15.19 -29.17
N GLY A 172 -1.42 14.69 -28.64
CA GLY A 172 -0.08 15.26 -28.83
C GLY A 172 0.27 16.39 -27.86
N VAL A 173 -0.66 16.88 -27.03
CA VAL A 173 -0.41 17.93 -26.06
C VAL A 173 -0.08 17.32 -24.69
N LYS A 174 1.04 17.71 -24.08
CA LYS A 174 1.46 17.22 -22.76
C LYS A 174 1.11 18.24 -21.67
N SER A 175 1.86 18.26 -20.56
CA SER A 175 1.56 19.08 -19.39
C SER A 175 1.54 20.58 -19.68
N GLU A 176 2.24 21.05 -20.72
CA GLU A 176 2.17 22.44 -21.19
C GLU A 176 0.78 22.85 -21.68
N GLY A 177 -0.11 21.90 -21.98
CA GLY A 177 -1.49 22.18 -22.34
C GLY A 177 -2.39 22.57 -21.18
N LEU A 178 -1.96 22.33 -19.93
CA LEU A 178 -2.72 22.68 -18.73
C LEU A 178 -2.77 24.20 -18.47
N SER A 179 -1.87 24.98 -19.08
CA SER A 179 -1.88 26.45 -19.00
C SER A 179 -2.71 27.14 -20.08
N ARG A 180 -3.33 26.37 -20.99
CA ARG A 180 -4.18 26.90 -22.06
C ARG A 180 -5.59 27.20 -21.55
N ASP A 181 -6.32 27.99 -22.32
CA ASP A 181 -7.75 28.26 -22.10
C ASP A 181 -8.57 27.87 -23.36
N PRO A 182 -9.39 26.80 -23.29
CA PRO A 182 -9.54 25.86 -22.19
C PRO A 182 -8.32 24.91 -22.05
N PRO A 183 -8.05 24.38 -20.84
CA PRO A 183 -6.91 23.49 -20.61
C PRO A 183 -7.14 22.13 -21.27
N VAL A 184 -6.09 21.57 -21.87
CA VAL A 184 -6.15 20.27 -22.57
C VAL A 184 -4.89 19.44 -22.37
N ILE A 185 -5.02 18.12 -22.37
CA ILE A 185 -3.88 17.18 -22.30
C ILE A 185 -4.22 15.84 -22.96
N ASP A 186 -3.24 15.14 -23.52
CA ASP A 186 -3.41 13.77 -24.03
C ASP A 186 -3.22 12.70 -22.95
N CYS A 187 -3.54 11.45 -23.28
CA CYS A 187 -3.47 10.31 -22.35
C CYS A 187 -2.07 10.10 -21.76
N SER A 188 -1.06 10.10 -22.61
CA SER A 188 0.35 9.91 -22.20
C SER A 188 0.92 11.11 -21.45
N GLY A 189 0.52 12.34 -21.78
CA GLY A 189 0.89 13.53 -21.03
C GLY A 189 0.31 13.50 -19.63
N TRP A 190 -0.94 13.05 -19.49
CA TRP A 190 -1.59 12.89 -18.19
C TRP A 190 -0.91 11.80 -17.35
N ALA A 191 -0.70 10.61 -17.91
CA ALA A 191 0.02 9.53 -17.23
C ALA A 191 1.45 9.97 -16.84
N ALA A 192 2.18 10.66 -17.73
CA ALA A 192 3.53 11.12 -17.44
C ALA A 192 3.57 12.14 -16.29
N LEU A 193 2.59 13.06 -16.23
CA LEU A 193 2.50 14.04 -15.14
C LEU A 193 2.25 13.35 -13.78
N LEU A 194 1.35 12.37 -13.73
CA LEU A 194 1.08 11.60 -12.51
C LEU A 194 2.31 10.82 -12.05
N LEU A 195 2.93 10.07 -12.96
CA LEU A 195 4.09 9.23 -12.67
C LEU A 195 5.29 10.05 -12.23
N SER A 196 5.64 11.11 -12.97
CA SER A 196 6.78 11.97 -12.62
C SER A 196 6.56 12.69 -11.29
N SER A 197 5.34 13.13 -10.98
CA SER A 197 5.01 13.73 -9.68
C SER A 197 5.18 12.75 -8.52
N ALA A 198 4.76 11.50 -8.68
CA ALA A 198 4.94 10.47 -7.66
C ALA A 198 6.41 10.07 -7.49
N MET A 199 7.14 9.90 -8.60
CA MET A 199 8.59 9.61 -8.58
C MET A 199 9.37 10.73 -7.89
N GLN A 200 9.03 11.99 -8.15
CA GLN A 200 9.66 13.14 -7.48
C GLN A 200 9.35 13.14 -5.98
N ALA A 201 8.09 12.95 -5.59
CA ALA A 201 7.72 12.85 -4.17
C ALA A 201 8.46 11.72 -3.45
N MET A 202 8.69 10.59 -4.13
CA MET A 202 9.48 9.49 -3.58
C MET A 202 10.95 9.85 -3.40
N ASN A 203 11.55 10.54 -4.37
CA ASN A 203 12.92 11.02 -4.27
C ASN A 203 13.10 12.06 -3.16
N ASP A 204 12.19 13.02 -3.05
CA ASP A 204 12.26 14.11 -2.06
C ASP A 204 12.22 13.58 -0.62
N ALA A 205 11.55 12.47 -0.39
CA ALA A 205 11.41 11.83 0.93
C ALA A 205 12.39 10.68 1.17
N SER A 206 13.28 10.39 0.22
CA SER A 206 14.27 9.33 0.33
C SER A 206 15.67 9.93 0.46
N GLU A 207 16.47 9.43 1.39
CA GLU A 207 17.88 9.82 1.52
C GLU A 207 18.74 9.37 0.31
N SER A 208 18.19 8.47 -0.52
CA SER A 208 18.78 8.01 -1.78
C SER A 208 17.78 8.16 -2.92
N ASN A 209 18.22 8.68 -4.07
CA ASN A 209 17.35 8.87 -5.23
C ASN A 209 16.77 7.52 -5.70
N VAL A 210 15.48 7.29 -5.42
CA VAL A 210 14.74 6.07 -5.81
C VAL A 210 14.67 5.97 -7.34
N PHE A 211 14.53 7.11 -8.01
CA PHE A 211 14.62 7.26 -9.46
C PHE A 211 15.70 8.28 -9.81
N ASN A 212 16.54 7.99 -10.80
CA ASN A 212 17.46 8.99 -11.34
C ASN A 212 16.73 9.94 -12.32
N ALA A 213 17.40 11.04 -12.69
CA ALA A 213 16.81 12.05 -13.57
C ALA A 213 16.44 11.52 -14.97
N GLU A 214 17.22 10.57 -15.51
CA GLU A 214 16.95 9.95 -16.81
C GLU A 214 15.70 9.05 -16.74
N GLU A 215 15.53 8.30 -15.64
CA GLU A 215 14.36 7.46 -15.40
C GLU A 215 13.07 8.29 -15.32
N ILE A 216 13.11 9.45 -14.64
CA ILE A 216 11.96 10.37 -14.58
C ILE A 216 11.69 11.00 -15.94
N ALA A 217 12.73 11.45 -16.65
CA ALA A 217 12.59 12.07 -17.97
C ALA A 217 12.05 11.08 -19.02
N ALA A 218 12.45 9.80 -18.96
CA ALA A 218 12.05 8.78 -19.91
C ALA A 218 10.54 8.48 -19.94
N ILE A 219 9.83 8.78 -18.85
CA ILE A 219 8.37 8.63 -18.77
C ILE A 219 7.63 9.69 -19.61
N SER A 220 8.25 10.85 -19.87
CA SER A 220 7.67 11.91 -20.71
C SER A 220 7.75 11.54 -22.21
N THR A 221 6.91 10.58 -22.63
CA THR A 221 6.91 9.98 -23.97
C THR A 221 5.48 9.67 -24.46
N TRP A 222 5.32 8.87 -25.52
CA TRP A 222 4.03 8.39 -26.01
C TRP A 222 3.63 7.04 -25.38
N SER A 223 2.33 6.70 -25.44
CA SER A 223 1.71 5.58 -24.71
C SER A 223 2.45 4.23 -24.86
N ASP A 224 2.81 3.82 -26.08
CA ASP A 224 3.49 2.53 -26.31
C ASP A 224 4.90 2.50 -25.69
N ARG A 225 5.70 3.55 -25.97
CA ARG A 225 7.05 3.66 -25.41
C ARG A 225 7.07 3.80 -23.90
N MET A 226 6.05 4.43 -23.31
CA MET A 226 5.93 4.53 -21.84
C MET A 226 5.84 3.14 -21.20
N ILE A 227 5.00 2.26 -21.75
CA ILE A 227 4.88 0.87 -21.28
C ILE A 227 6.22 0.13 -21.44
N GLU A 228 6.88 0.27 -22.60
CA GLU A 228 8.19 -0.34 -22.86
C GLU A 228 9.28 0.16 -21.91
N VAL A 229 9.33 1.46 -21.62
CA VAL A 229 10.31 2.06 -20.68
C VAL A 229 10.13 1.49 -19.28
N ILE A 230 8.89 1.41 -18.80
CA ILE A 230 8.60 0.88 -17.47
C ILE A 230 8.91 -0.63 -17.41
N GLU A 231 8.45 -1.41 -18.39
CA GLU A 231 8.72 -2.84 -18.49
C GLU A 231 10.23 -3.12 -18.53
N THR A 232 10.99 -2.39 -19.34
CA THR A 232 12.44 -2.57 -19.43
C THR A 232 13.12 -2.31 -18.09
N ARG A 233 12.64 -1.31 -17.35
CA ARG A 233 13.22 -0.95 -16.05
C ARG A 233 12.87 -1.98 -14.98
N THR A 234 11.62 -2.44 -14.91
CA THR A 234 11.12 -3.25 -13.79
C THR A 234 11.02 -4.75 -14.07
N GLY A 235 11.08 -5.15 -15.34
CA GLY A 235 10.89 -6.54 -15.77
C GLY A 235 9.46 -7.06 -15.60
N PHE A 236 8.52 -6.22 -15.17
CA PHE A 236 7.14 -6.61 -14.87
C PHE A 236 6.20 -6.22 -16.01
N ILE A 237 5.44 -7.19 -16.51
CA ILE A 237 4.35 -6.97 -17.46
C ILE A 237 3.24 -8.02 -17.28
N LEU A 238 2.00 -7.55 -17.22
CA LEU A 238 0.80 -8.35 -17.39
C LEU A 238 0.21 -8.08 -18.78
N GLU A 239 -0.49 -9.06 -19.32
CA GLU A 239 -1.10 -8.95 -20.65
C GLU A 239 -2.51 -9.54 -20.63
N GLY A 240 -3.42 -8.86 -21.30
CA GLY A 240 -4.77 -9.33 -21.59
C GLY A 240 -5.62 -9.64 -20.36
N ASP A 241 -6.13 -10.87 -20.31
CA ASP A 241 -7.02 -11.38 -19.27
C ASP A 241 -6.36 -11.47 -17.88
N ARG A 242 -5.02 -11.45 -17.83
CA ARG A 242 -4.27 -11.33 -16.59
C ARG A 242 -4.33 -9.93 -15.98
N ILE A 243 -4.99 -8.95 -16.62
CA ILE A 243 -5.23 -7.61 -16.08
C ILE A 243 -6.59 -7.63 -15.35
N ASN A 244 -6.57 -7.93 -14.06
CA ASN A 244 -7.77 -8.03 -13.23
C ASN A 244 -7.51 -7.53 -11.80
N LEU A 245 -8.55 -7.41 -10.97
CA LEU A 245 -8.44 -6.84 -9.61
C LEU A 245 -7.44 -7.55 -8.70
N GLU A 246 -7.20 -8.85 -8.91
CA GLU A 246 -6.35 -9.67 -8.04
C GLU A 246 -4.87 -9.57 -8.42
N SER A 247 -4.58 -9.44 -9.71
CA SER A 247 -3.21 -9.45 -10.24
C SER A 247 -2.60 -8.06 -10.44
N LEU A 248 -3.43 -7.02 -10.53
CA LEU A 248 -2.97 -5.69 -10.93
C LEU A 248 -2.06 -5.05 -9.87
N PRO A 249 -0.90 -4.49 -10.26
CA PRO A 249 -0.12 -3.66 -9.36
C PRO A 249 -0.94 -2.49 -8.80
N ARG A 250 -0.62 -2.10 -7.56
CA ARG A 250 -1.34 -1.06 -6.81
C ARG A 250 -1.45 0.27 -7.55
N PHE A 251 -0.44 0.60 -8.36
CA PHE A 251 -0.35 1.82 -9.15
C PHE A 251 0.01 1.52 -10.61
N ALA A 252 -0.54 0.44 -11.16
CA ALA A 252 -0.24 0.02 -12.52
C ALA A 252 -0.51 1.11 -13.57
N THR A 253 0.35 1.15 -14.58
CA THR A 253 0.09 1.88 -15.82
C THR A 253 -0.40 0.86 -16.86
N ILE A 254 -1.54 1.11 -17.50
CA ILE A 254 -2.14 0.17 -18.44
C ILE A 254 -2.17 0.79 -19.84
N GLY A 255 -1.48 0.16 -20.78
CA GLY A 255 -1.51 0.50 -22.20
C GLY A 255 -2.57 -0.31 -22.92
N LEU A 256 -3.34 0.35 -23.79
CA LEU A 256 -4.43 -0.24 -24.55
C LEU A 256 -4.27 0.06 -26.03
N ARG A 257 -4.55 -0.94 -26.85
CA ARG A 257 -4.75 -0.80 -28.29
C ARG A 257 -6.20 -0.43 -28.56
N GLN A 258 -6.52 0.86 -28.42
CA GLN A 258 -7.85 1.42 -28.64
C GLN A 258 -7.86 2.35 -29.87
N GLY A 259 -8.56 1.94 -30.92
CA GLY A 259 -8.67 2.72 -32.16
C GLY A 259 -7.47 2.61 -33.09
N GLY A 260 -7.37 3.55 -34.04
CA GLY A 260 -6.34 3.59 -35.08
C GLY A 260 -6.54 4.74 -36.08
N GLY A 261 -5.63 4.86 -37.04
CA GLY A 261 -5.64 5.90 -38.08
C GLY A 261 -4.23 6.45 -38.35
N ALA A 262 -4.12 7.45 -39.23
CA ALA A 262 -2.83 8.05 -39.59
C ALA A 262 -2.05 8.58 -38.37
N TRP A 263 -2.75 9.11 -37.35
CA TRP A 263 -2.16 9.62 -36.12
C TRP A 263 -1.53 8.53 -35.24
N ALA A 264 -1.95 7.27 -35.38
CA ALA A 264 -1.37 6.13 -34.67
C ALA A 264 0.02 5.76 -35.23
N ALA A 265 0.34 6.17 -36.47
CA ALA A 265 1.63 5.95 -37.11
C ALA A 265 2.69 7.05 -36.81
N ASN A 266 2.33 8.07 -36.02
CA ASN A 266 3.21 9.22 -35.75
C ASN A 266 4.49 8.86 -34.97
N HIS A 267 4.53 7.68 -34.34
CA HIS A 267 5.67 7.18 -33.57
C HIS A 267 5.77 5.65 -33.72
N PRO A 268 6.95 5.04 -33.50
CA PRO A 268 7.05 3.59 -33.44
C PRO A 268 6.21 3.05 -32.27
N ARG A 269 5.30 2.12 -32.58
CA ARG A 269 4.40 1.47 -31.62
C ARG A 269 4.48 -0.04 -31.81
N PRO A 270 5.53 -0.72 -31.30
CA PRO A 270 5.71 -2.16 -31.49
C PRO A 270 4.50 -2.99 -31.05
N ARG A 271 3.80 -2.56 -30.01
CA ARG A 271 2.59 -3.21 -29.49
C ARG A 271 1.29 -2.60 -30.00
N GLY A 272 1.39 -1.51 -30.77
CA GLY A 272 0.23 -0.78 -31.29
C GLY A 272 -0.57 -0.06 -30.20
N ILE A 273 0.02 0.22 -29.04
CA ILE A 273 -0.65 0.89 -27.92
C ILE A 273 -0.93 2.34 -28.31
N THR A 274 -2.20 2.72 -28.33
CA THR A 274 -2.68 4.05 -28.74
C THR A 274 -3.21 4.86 -27.56
N HIS A 275 -3.53 4.19 -26.44
CA HIS A 275 -4.05 4.79 -25.24
C HIS A 275 -3.33 4.27 -24.00
N VAL A 276 -3.25 5.10 -22.96
CA VAL A 276 -2.68 4.71 -21.66
C VAL A 276 -3.50 5.31 -20.54
N VAL A 277 -3.68 4.52 -19.48
CA VAL A 277 -4.38 4.91 -18.27
C VAL A 277 -3.51 4.66 -17.05
N GLN A 278 -3.79 5.35 -15.95
CA GLN A 278 -3.05 5.22 -14.70
C GLN A 278 -3.98 4.79 -13.57
N VAL A 279 -3.57 3.75 -12.86
CA VAL A 279 -4.22 3.33 -11.62
C VAL A 279 -3.73 4.19 -10.47
N VAL A 280 -4.66 4.75 -9.71
CA VAL A 280 -4.41 5.58 -8.54
C VAL A 280 -5.14 5.02 -7.32
N ARG A 281 -4.80 5.52 -6.12
CA ARG A 281 -5.42 5.14 -4.85
C ARG A 281 -5.86 6.41 -4.13
N ARG A 282 -7.07 6.42 -3.60
CA ARG A 282 -7.53 7.49 -2.73
C ARG A 282 -6.72 7.44 -1.42
N PRO A 283 -6.13 8.56 -0.96
CA PRO A 283 -5.29 8.56 0.24
C PRO A 283 -6.00 8.09 1.51
N ASP A 284 -7.27 8.44 1.69
CA ASP A 284 -8.00 8.23 2.95
C ASP A 284 -8.28 6.76 3.26
N ASP A 285 -8.64 5.97 2.24
CA ASP A 285 -9.12 4.59 2.41
C ASP A 285 -8.45 3.59 1.45
N GLY A 286 -7.52 4.05 0.62
CA GLY A 286 -6.83 3.20 -0.35
C GLY A 286 -7.73 2.68 -1.47
N ALA A 287 -8.93 3.22 -1.67
CA ALA A 287 -9.84 2.75 -2.71
C ALA A 287 -9.20 2.88 -4.12
N PRO A 288 -9.31 1.85 -4.98
CA PRO A 288 -8.66 1.84 -6.29
C PRO A 288 -9.48 2.58 -7.36
N PHE A 289 -8.83 3.48 -8.09
CA PHE A 289 -9.42 4.19 -9.23
C PHE A 289 -8.51 4.13 -10.45
N VAL A 290 -9.09 4.35 -11.62
CA VAL A 290 -8.37 4.62 -12.87
C VAL A 290 -8.63 6.05 -13.27
N THR A 291 -7.56 6.76 -13.60
CA THR A 291 -7.63 8.07 -14.24
C THR A 291 -6.98 8.04 -15.62
N GLU A 292 -7.57 8.76 -16.56
CA GLU A 292 -7.16 8.80 -17.94
C GLU A 292 -7.59 10.13 -18.57
N SER A 293 -6.90 10.54 -19.64
CA SER A 293 -7.36 11.62 -20.52
C SER A 293 -7.70 11.05 -21.89
N GLN A 294 -8.93 11.23 -22.37
CA GLN A 294 -9.39 10.64 -23.63
C GLN A 294 -10.40 11.54 -24.36
N GLY A 295 -10.53 11.33 -25.68
CA GLY A 295 -11.36 12.15 -26.56
C GLY A 295 -12.65 11.52 -27.05
N TRP A 296 -13.00 10.30 -26.62
CA TRP A 296 -14.10 9.51 -27.21
C TRP A 296 -15.21 9.12 -26.24
N ALA A 297 -15.12 9.49 -24.96
CA ALA A 297 -16.24 9.34 -24.02
C ALA A 297 -16.38 10.59 -23.15
N THR A 298 -17.51 10.68 -22.44
CA THR A 298 -17.83 11.77 -21.52
C THR A 298 -17.34 11.43 -20.09
N PRO A 299 -16.76 12.38 -19.33
CA PRO A 299 -16.35 13.71 -19.78
C PRO A 299 -15.16 13.63 -20.76
N TYR A 300 -15.15 14.56 -21.72
CA TYR A 300 -14.07 14.70 -22.70
C TYR A 300 -12.83 15.26 -21.98
N GLY A 301 -11.70 14.55 -22.02
CA GLY A 301 -10.50 14.89 -21.26
C GLY A 301 -10.29 14.03 -20.02
N ILE A 302 -9.81 14.63 -18.92
CA ILE A 302 -9.43 13.89 -17.72
C ILE A 302 -10.67 13.41 -16.98
N ARG A 303 -10.76 12.09 -16.76
CA ARG A 303 -11.78 11.45 -15.94
C ARG A 303 -11.16 10.57 -14.85
N LEU A 304 -12.01 10.20 -13.89
CA LEU A 304 -11.70 9.31 -12.79
C LEU A 304 -12.87 8.32 -12.63
N LEU A 305 -12.57 7.03 -12.55
CA LEU A 305 -13.54 5.95 -12.41
C LEU A 305 -13.05 4.96 -11.34
N PRO A 306 -13.93 4.36 -10.53
CA PRO A 306 -13.56 3.20 -9.72
C PRO A 306 -12.92 2.12 -10.60
N LEU A 307 -11.89 1.44 -10.11
CA LEU A 307 -11.14 0.45 -10.90
C LEU A 307 -12.06 -0.68 -11.42
N ALA A 308 -13.00 -1.15 -10.59
CA ALA A 308 -13.95 -2.17 -10.99
C ALA A 308 -14.81 -1.73 -12.18
N ASP A 309 -15.40 -0.53 -12.10
CA ASP A 309 -16.21 0.05 -13.18
C ASP A 309 -15.38 0.22 -14.46
N TRP A 310 -14.13 0.67 -14.33
CA TRP A 310 -13.23 0.83 -15.47
C TRP A 310 -12.89 -0.51 -16.15
N LEU A 311 -12.63 -1.56 -15.37
CA LEU A 311 -12.37 -2.91 -15.88
C LEU A 311 -13.59 -3.46 -16.63
N ASP A 312 -14.80 -3.22 -16.11
CA ASP A 312 -16.04 -3.68 -16.75
C ASP A 312 -16.30 -2.97 -18.09
N ILE A 313 -16.19 -1.65 -18.14
CA ILE A 313 -16.36 -0.92 -19.41
C ILE A 313 -15.23 -1.23 -20.41
N SER A 314 -14.04 -1.59 -19.91
CA SER A 314 -12.86 -1.82 -20.74
C SER A 314 -12.66 -3.28 -21.15
N ARG A 315 -13.52 -4.19 -20.68
CA ARG A 315 -13.41 -5.64 -20.86
C ARG A 315 -13.21 -6.06 -22.33
N ALA A 316 -13.81 -5.33 -23.27
CA ALA A 316 -13.70 -5.60 -24.69
C ALA A 316 -12.26 -5.46 -25.24
N TRP A 317 -11.40 -4.69 -24.59
CA TRP A 317 -10.01 -4.42 -24.98
C TRP A 317 -8.98 -5.11 -24.07
N LEU A 318 -9.39 -5.68 -22.93
CA LEU A 318 -8.52 -6.42 -22.01
C LEU A 318 -8.29 -7.86 -22.52
N LYS A 319 -7.62 -7.97 -23.67
CA LYS A 319 -7.30 -9.24 -24.34
C LYS A 319 -5.82 -9.35 -24.64
N SER A 320 -5.35 -10.59 -24.77
CA SER A 320 -3.97 -10.86 -25.19
C SER A 320 -3.69 -10.20 -26.54
N GLY A 321 -2.55 -9.50 -26.67
CA GLY A 321 -2.22 -8.70 -27.85
C GLY A 321 -2.95 -7.35 -27.99
N GLU A 322 -3.79 -6.97 -27.01
CA GLU A 322 -4.55 -5.69 -27.03
C GLU A 322 -4.32 -4.81 -25.79
N ALA A 323 -3.93 -5.40 -24.65
CA ALA A 323 -3.72 -4.69 -23.40
C ALA A 323 -2.50 -5.20 -22.63
N TRP A 324 -1.75 -4.26 -22.05
CA TRP A 324 -0.57 -4.53 -21.24
C TRP A 324 -0.57 -3.66 -20.00
N ALA A 325 -0.26 -4.23 -18.83
CA ALA A 325 -0.14 -3.49 -17.58
C ALA A 325 1.28 -3.67 -17.02
N VAL A 326 1.87 -2.57 -16.56
CA VAL A 326 3.23 -2.52 -16.00
C VAL A 326 3.19 -1.92 -14.60
N ASP A 327 4.21 -2.22 -13.79
CA ASP A 327 4.38 -1.63 -12.46
C ASP A 327 5.41 -0.49 -12.52
N PRO A 328 4.99 0.79 -12.50
CA PRO A 328 5.89 1.94 -12.54
C PRO A 328 6.62 2.23 -11.23
N PHE A 329 6.40 1.47 -10.16
CA PHE A 329 7.09 1.67 -8.88
C PHE A 329 7.76 0.41 -8.34
N ALA A 330 7.68 -0.72 -9.07
CA ALA A 330 8.49 -1.89 -8.79
C ALA A 330 10.01 -1.57 -8.86
N PRO A 331 10.83 -2.24 -8.02
CA PRO A 331 12.28 -2.09 -8.08
C PRO A 331 12.84 -2.40 -9.47
N GLY A 332 13.86 -1.65 -9.89
CA GLY A 332 14.49 -1.87 -11.19
C GLY A 332 15.31 -3.17 -11.25
N VAL A 333 15.27 -3.89 -12.37
CA VAL A 333 16.00 -5.17 -12.58
C VAL A 333 17.51 -5.00 -12.38
N HIS A 334 18.07 -3.84 -12.74
CA HIS A 334 19.49 -3.53 -12.55
C HIS A 334 19.87 -3.16 -11.12
N ARG A 335 18.91 -2.72 -10.27
CA ARG A 335 19.15 -2.43 -8.84
C ARG A 335 19.09 -3.69 -7.98
N ALA A 336 18.35 -4.71 -8.40
CA ALA A 336 18.24 -5.99 -7.67
C ALA A 336 19.56 -6.79 -7.61
N GLY A 337 20.55 -6.47 -8.43
CA GLY A 337 21.87 -7.12 -8.44
C GLY A 337 22.93 -6.53 -7.50
N ALA A 338 22.62 -5.46 -6.77
CA ALA A 338 23.57 -4.78 -5.87
C ALA A 338 23.37 -5.14 -4.38
N ALA A 339 22.39 -5.98 -4.05
CA ALA A 339 22.19 -6.53 -2.72
C ALA A 339 22.52 -8.03 -2.70
N SER A 340 23.80 -8.35 -2.88
CA SER A 340 24.35 -9.67 -2.60
C SER A 340 25.85 -9.54 -2.33
N TYR A 341 26.19 -9.32 -1.07
CA TYR A 341 27.04 -10.15 -0.20
C TYR A 341 27.46 -9.39 1.07
#